data_AF-E1EWJ7-F1
#
_entry.id   AF-E1EWJ7-F1
#
_cell.length_a   1.000
_cell.length_b   1.000
_cell.length_c   1.000
_cell.angle_alpha   90.00
_cell.angle_beta   90.00
_cell.angle_gamma   90.00
#
_symmetry.space_group_name_H-M   'P 1'
#
loop_
_entity.id
_entity.type
_entity.pdbx_description
1 polymer ?
#
loop_
_entity_poly.entity_id
_entity_poly.type
_entity_poly.pdbx_seq_one_letter_code
_entity_poly.pdbx_strand_id
1 'polypeptide(L)'
;MFAKLIFISLILQLTEATRPAGRTRSEGECTSLGAAGCATCSTGDSGETCLTCTDPEKFIAANKKSCEDACNTSGGEVVDSAAVGPDGSPIKACKCDTEKGYQLQGDACVQAPPDGACSTLKPAGCATCSTGDSGETCLTCTDPEKFIAANKKSCEDACNTSGGEVVDSAAVGPDGSPIKACKCDTEKGYQLQGDACVKTQPSACKTENCQECTNKGAADEVCTKCNPTHYLTPTNQCVSDCTTIKGYYGDTDGKCKACNPECAECVGAANNQCSACPAGKSLAYSNSMYPNNGGTCGDACTVDKNGCKVCGAKIGGTDYCSQCSDATQAPLNGNCTANTRAAFCTKMGTGACTQCADGYFLKDGGCYQTDRQPGKQVCSSAQGGNGKCRTCANGLAASDGNCGECHPTCATCSAAGAAEKCRTCATGYYKENADSSADGTCKRCSEKIPGCKQCTSSSAGSVVCLESEAGTGGSTNKSGLSTGAIAGIAVAVIIVVGGLVGFLCWWFLCRGKA
;
A
#
# COMPACT_ATOMS: atom_id res chain seq x y z
N MET A 1 7.98 -48.14 -4.82
CA MET A 1 8.89 -46.99 -4.61
C MET A 1 8.55 -46.23 -3.32
N PHE A 2 8.43 -46.93 -2.19
CA PHE A 2 8.09 -46.33 -0.89
C PHE A 2 9.13 -46.68 0.20
N ALA A 3 10.32 -47.13 -0.20
CA ALA A 3 11.45 -47.46 0.70
C ALA A 3 12.68 -46.55 0.47
N LYS A 4 12.62 -45.59 -0.47
CA LYS A 4 13.71 -44.64 -0.76
C LYS A 4 13.55 -43.26 -0.12
N LEU A 5 12.41 -42.98 0.52
CA LEU A 5 12.14 -41.68 1.16
C LEU A 5 12.40 -41.65 2.67
N ILE A 6 12.60 -42.81 3.32
CA ILE A 6 12.89 -42.87 4.77
C ILE A 6 14.40 -42.78 5.05
N PHE A 7 15.26 -43.03 4.06
CA PHE A 7 16.72 -42.95 4.21
C PHE A 7 17.33 -41.57 3.94
N ILE A 8 16.55 -40.61 3.45
CA ILE A 8 17.03 -39.22 3.18
C ILE A 8 16.74 -38.29 4.38
N SER A 9 15.77 -38.64 5.24
CA SER A 9 15.47 -37.86 6.46
C SER A 9 16.39 -38.14 7.65
N LEU A 10 17.24 -39.18 7.61
CA LEU A 10 18.18 -39.49 8.69
C LEU A 10 19.62 -38.97 8.43
N ILE A 11 19.93 -38.49 7.22
CA ILE A 11 21.27 -38.00 6.86
C ILE A 11 21.38 -36.46 6.95
N LEU A 12 20.27 -35.74 7.10
CA LEU A 12 20.27 -34.28 7.28
C LEU A 12 20.29 -33.80 8.75
N GLN A 13 20.41 -34.70 9.74
CA GLN A 13 20.57 -34.34 11.15
C GLN A 13 21.99 -34.56 11.72
N LEU A 14 22.99 -34.80 10.85
CA LEU A 14 24.38 -35.07 11.28
C LEU A 14 25.45 -34.25 10.54
N THR A 15 25.09 -33.11 9.92
CA THR A 15 26.05 -32.23 9.22
C THR A 15 26.01 -30.76 9.67
N GLU A 16 25.72 -30.52 10.95
CA GLU A 16 26.04 -29.25 11.64
C GLU A 16 27.19 -29.39 12.66
N ALA A 17 28.06 -30.38 12.47
CA ALA A 17 29.31 -30.49 13.20
C ALA A 17 30.47 -30.50 12.21
N THR A 18 30.92 -29.30 11.81
CA THR A 18 32.28 -28.91 11.36
C THR A 18 32.22 -27.67 10.46
N ARG A 19 31.80 -26.53 11.03
CA ARG A 19 32.33 -25.23 10.60
C ARG A 19 33.37 -24.79 11.62
N PRO A 20 34.57 -24.35 11.19
CA PRO A 20 35.59 -23.87 12.11
C PRO A 20 34.99 -22.72 12.91
N ALA A 21 35.12 -22.80 14.23
CA ALA A 21 34.76 -21.75 15.15
C ALA A 21 35.36 -20.43 14.63
N GLY A 22 34.50 -19.54 14.14
CA GLY A 22 34.81 -18.13 14.09
C GLY A 22 35.04 -17.72 15.53
N ARG A 23 36.32 -17.70 15.91
CA ARG A 23 36.92 -17.04 17.07
C ARG A 23 35.86 -16.61 18.10
N THR A 24 35.54 -17.48 19.05
CA THR A 24 34.98 -17.05 20.33
C THR A 24 35.93 -15.98 20.85
N ARG A 25 35.54 -14.72 20.70
CA ARG A 25 36.23 -13.59 21.32
C ARG A 25 36.12 -13.86 22.81
N SER A 26 37.25 -14.04 23.49
CA SER A 26 37.29 -14.26 24.94
C SER A 26 36.36 -13.27 25.61
N GLU A 27 35.44 -13.76 26.42
CA GLU A 27 34.88 -12.94 27.49
C GLU A 27 36.07 -12.37 28.27
N GLY A 28 36.23 -11.05 28.27
CA GLY A 28 37.21 -10.36 29.10
C GLY A 28 38.34 -9.60 28.41
N GLU A 29 38.39 -9.35 27.10
CA GLU A 29 39.35 -8.36 26.55
C GLU A 29 38.68 -7.01 26.30
N CYS A 30 39.18 -5.95 26.95
CA CYS A 30 38.71 -4.57 26.78
C CYS A 30 39.19 -3.99 25.44
N THR A 31 38.28 -3.51 24.59
CA THR A 31 38.64 -2.89 23.31
C THR A 31 38.91 -1.39 23.44
N SER A 32 38.00 -0.67 24.09
CA SER A 32 38.02 0.79 24.26
C SER A 32 38.61 1.22 25.59
N LEU A 33 38.45 0.42 26.64
CA LEU A 33 38.92 0.75 27.99
C LEU A 33 40.32 0.21 28.33
N GLY A 34 40.97 -0.51 27.41
CA GLY A 34 42.33 -1.02 27.64
C GLY A 34 43.35 0.09 27.90
N ALA A 35 43.24 1.23 27.22
CA ALA A 35 44.10 2.39 27.45
C ALA A 35 43.84 3.09 28.80
N ALA A 36 42.68 2.83 29.43
CA ALA A 36 42.30 3.35 30.74
C ALA A 36 42.70 2.41 31.90
N GLY A 37 43.51 1.37 31.61
CA GLY A 37 44.06 0.45 32.60
C GLY A 37 43.19 -0.76 32.93
N CYS A 38 42.14 -1.02 32.15
CA CYS A 38 41.25 -2.16 32.34
C CYS A 38 41.79 -3.43 31.67
N ALA A 39 41.90 -4.52 32.44
CA ALA A 39 42.29 -5.83 31.95
C ALA A 39 41.11 -6.62 31.39
N THR A 40 39.99 -6.66 32.12
CA THR A 40 38.78 -7.34 31.66
C THR A 40 37.57 -6.43 31.68
N CYS A 41 36.69 -6.59 30.69
CA CYS A 41 35.51 -5.75 30.50
C CYS A 41 34.29 -6.57 30.09
N SER A 42 33.10 -6.07 30.44
CA SER A 42 31.81 -6.51 29.92
C SER A 42 31.29 -5.51 28.87
N THR A 43 30.63 -5.99 27.81
CA THR A 43 30.01 -5.13 26.79
C THR A 43 28.49 -5.13 26.98
N GLY A 44 27.91 -3.94 27.19
CA GLY A 44 26.45 -3.72 27.16
C GLY A 44 26.03 -2.64 26.15
N ASP A 45 24.72 -2.38 26.08
CA ASP A 45 24.10 -1.41 25.15
C ASP A 45 24.59 0.04 25.33
N SER A 46 25.19 0.35 26.49
CA SER A 46 25.77 1.66 26.84
C SER A 46 27.31 1.72 26.75
N GLY A 47 27.97 0.70 26.21
CA GLY A 47 29.43 0.63 26.06
C GLY A 47 30.12 -0.44 26.92
N GLU A 48 31.45 -0.38 26.99
CA GLU A 48 32.27 -1.29 27.80
C GLU A 48 32.29 -0.88 29.29
N THR A 49 32.31 -1.86 30.18
CA THR A 49 32.44 -1.69 31.64
C THR A 49 33.63 -2.47 32.15
N CYS A 50 34.53 -1.83 32.89
CA CYS A 50 35.72 -2.40 33.50
C CYS A 50 35.36 -3.35 34.66
N LEU A 51 35.85 -4.58 34.59
CA LEU A 51 35.63 -5.63 35.59
C LEU A 51 36.88 -5.89 36.44
N THR A 52 38.07 -5.75 35.85
CA THR A 52 39.36 -5.84 36.55
C THR A 52 40.38 -4.88 35.96
N CYS A 53 41.36 -4.47 36.77
CA CYS A 53 42.48 -3.64 36.35
C CYS A 53 43.67 -4.48 35.87
N THR A 54 44.46 -3.93 34.93
CA THR A 54 45.73 -4.52 34.51
C THR A 54 46.75 -4.56 35.64
N ASP A 55 46.71 -3.54 36.50
CA ASP A 55 47.46 -3.50 37.75
C ASP A 55 46.52 -3.87 38.92
N PRO A 56 46.74 -5.01 39.61
CA PRO A 56 45.89 -5.45 40.72
C PRO A 56 46.00 -4.55 41.96
N GLU A 57 46.96 -3.62 42.01
CA GLU A 57 47.05 -2.66 43.10
C GLU A 57 46.08 -1.50 42.98
N LYS A 58 45.57 -1.22 41.77
CA LYS A 58 44.68 -0.11 41.44
C LYS A 58 43.21 -0.40 41.74
N PHE A 59 42.43 0.65 41.91
CA PHE A 59 40.99 0.60 42.12
C PHE A 59 40.26 0.85 40.80
N ILE A 60 39.17 0.13 40.58
CA ILE A 60 38.21 0.46 39.53
C ILE A 60 37.46 1.72 39.96
N ALA A 61 37.47 2.78 39.13
CA ALA A 61 36.79 4.04 39.42
C ALA A 61 35.27 3.84 39.57
N ALA A 62 34.57 4.76 40.26
CA ALA A 62 33.13 4.60 40.54
C ALA A 62 32.26 4.50 39.28
N ASN A 63 32.70 5.11 38.18
CA ASN A 63 32.06 5.03 36.86
C ASN A 63 32.30 3.71 36.11
N LYS A 64 33.20 2.85 36.62
CA LYS A 64 33.62 1.58 36.03
C LYS A 64 34.18 1.69 34.60
N LYS A 65 34.74 2.83 34.22
CA LYS A 65 35.36 3.06 32.90
C LYS A 65 36.89 3.17 32.94
N SER A 66 37.50 3.20 34.13
CA SER A 66 38.95 3.33 34.27
C SER A 66 39.47 2.71 35.56
N CYS A 67 40.79 2.54 35.64
CA CYS A 67 41.51 2.15 36.85
C CYS A 67 42.38 3.29 37.37
N GLU A 68 42.32 3.55 38.67
CA GLU A 68 42.98 4.66 39.35
C GLU A 68 43.75 4.21 40.60
N ASP A 69 44.72 5.00 41.04
CA ASP A 69 45.61 4.60 42.14
C ASP A 69 44.92 4.60 43.51
N ALA A 70 43.88 5.41 43.69
CA ALA A 70 43.04 5.48 44.88
C ALA A 70 41.69 6.16 44.57
N CYS A 71 40.66 5.84 45.36
CA CYS A 71 39.36 6.50 45.24
C CYS A 71 39.44 7.99 45.57
N ASN A 72 38.84 8.83 44.72
CA ASN A 72 38.83 10.27 44.89
C ASN A 72 37.85 10.74 45.98
N THR A 73 38.30 10.68 47.24
CA THR A 73 37.50 11.11 48.40
C THR A 73 37.11 12.59 48.37
N SER A 74 37.90 13.46 47.71
CA SER A 74 37.56 14.87 47.53
C SER A 74 36.47 15.07 46.48
N GLY A 75 36.35 14.13 45.54
CA GLY A 75 35.30 14.07 44.52
C GLY A 75 34.09 13.22 44.94
N GLY A 76 34.00 12.80 46.22
CA GLY A 76 32.85 12.05 46.73
C GLY A 76 32.90 10.55 46.50
N GLU A 77 34.06 9.97 46.19
CA GLU A 77 34.23 8.51 46.10
C GLU A 77 34.71 7.91 47.43
N VAL A 78 34.31 6.67 47.69
CA VAL A 78 34.74 5.84 48.81
C VAL A 78 35.07 4.43 48.33
N VAL A 79 35.89 3.71 49.08
CA VAL A 79 36.23 2.31 48.77
C VAL A 79 34.98 1.44 48.89
N ASP A 80 34.70 0.65 47.87
CA ASP A 80 33.65 -0.37 47.92
C ASP A 80 34.20 -1.68 48.47
N SER A 81 34.16 -1.82 49.80
CA SER A 81 34.64 -3.02 50.49
C SER A 81 33.85 -4.30 50.17
N ALA A 82 32.71 -4.18 49.48
CA ALA A 82 31.88 -5.31 49.05
C ALA A 82 32.11 -5.70 47.58
N ALA A 83 33.00 -5.02 46.86
CA ALA A 83 33.21 -5.28 45.45
C ALA A 83 33.84 -6.67 45.23
N VAL A 84 33.19 -7.46 44.37
CA VAL A 84 33.65 -8.78 43.96
C VAL A 84 33.80 -8.85 42.45
N GLY A 85 34.83 -9.57 42.00
CA GLY A 85 35.10 -9.82 40.59
C GLY A 85 34.17 -10.89 39.99
N PRO A 86 34.30 -11.17 38.69
CA PRO A 86 33.49 -12.18 37.99
C PRO A 86 33.62 -13.60 38.56
N ASP A 87 34.73 -13.89 39.23
CA ASP A 87 35.04 -15.14 39.92
C ASP A 87 34.58 -15.17 41.39
N GLY A 88 33.95 -14.10 41.87
CA GLY A 88 33.51 -13.94 43.25
C GLY A 88 34.62 -13.55 44.22
N SER A 89 35.85 -13.32 43.74
CA SER A 89 36.96 -12.87 44.58
C SER A 89 36.84 -11.38 44.93
N PRO A 90 37.29 -10.92 46.11
CA PRO A 90 37.30 -9.50 46.44
C PRO A 90 38.18 -8.71 45.48
N ILE A 91 37.68 -7.57 45.01
CA ILE A 91 38.42 -6.65 44.13
C ILE A 91 38.48 -5.25 44.73
N LYS A 92 39.45 -4.45 44.28
CA LYS A 92 39.57 -3.04 44.64
C LYS A 92 38.70 -2.21 43.71
N ALA A 93 37.63 -1.62 44.23
CA ALA A 93 36.77 -0.71 43.48
C ALA A 93 36.32 0.48 44.34
N CYS A 94 35.93 1.54 43.67
CA CYS A 94 35.37 2.75 44.25
C CYS A 94 33.87 2.82 43.98
N LYS A 95 33.14 3.52 44.86
CA LYS A 95 31.74 3.89 44.69
C LYS A 95 31.52 5.31 45.18
N CYS A 96 30.42 5.95 44.77
CA CYS A 96 30.06 7.25 45.33
C CYS A 96 29.61 7.13 46.80
N ASP A 97 29.97 8.11 47.61
CA ASP A 97 29.59 8.24 49.03
C ASP A 97 28.11 8.63 49.15
N THR A 98 27.24 7.63 49.09
CA THR A 98 25.79 7.83 49.20
C THR A 98 25.38 8.33 50.57
N GLU A 99 26.17 8.10 51.62
CA GLU A 99 25.88 8.59 52.98
C GLU A 99 26.06 10.12 53.07
N LYS A 100 26.93 10.70 52.23
CA LYS A 100 27.10 12.16 52.08
C LYS A 100 26.35 12.77 50.90
N GLY A 101 25.44 12.00 50.27
CA GLY A 101 24.58 12.48 49.19
C GLY A 101 25.25 12.57 47.82
N TYR A 102 26.32 11.83 47.57
CA TYR A 102 26.96 11.75 46.26
C TYR A 102 26.35 10.63 45.41
N GLN A 103 26.06 10.94 44.15
CA GLN A 103 25.61 9.96 43.15
C GLN A 103 26.43 10.10 41.87
N LEU A 104 26.54 9.01 41.12
CA LEU A 104 27.28 9.00 39.86
C LEU A 104 26.47 9.73 38.78
N GLN A 105 26.99 10.84 38.27
CA GLN A 105 26.40 11.58 37.16
C GLN A 105 27.44 11.74 36.04
N GLY A 106 27.20 11.07 34.92
CA GLY A 106 28.20 10.92 33.87
C GLY A 106 29.40 10.10 34.37
N ASP A 107 30.58 10.71 34.38
CA ASP A 107 31.83 10.05 34.75
C ASP A 107 32.33 10.41 36.16
N ALA A 108 31.59 11.23 36.94
CA ALA A 108 32.00 11.70 38.26
C ALA A 108 30.90 11.54 39.31
N CYS A 109 31.29 11.41 40.58
CA CYS A 109 30.37 11.51 41.70
C CYS A 109 30.05 12.99 41.96
N VAL A 110 28.78 13.36 41.84
CA VAL A 110 28.30 14.73 42.05
C VAL A 110 27.44 14.74 43.32
N GLN A 111 27.67 15.74 44.17
CA GLN A 111 26.83 15.95 45.34
C GLN A 111 25.47 16.50 44.88
N ALA A 112 24.40 15.77 45.17
CA ALA A 112 23.07 16.28 44.87
C ALA A 112 22.83 17.60 45.64
N PRO A 113 22.27 18.66 45.02
CA PRO A 113 21.80 19.80 45.77
C PRO A 113 20.73 19.34 46.78
N PRO A 114 20.59 19.99 47.95
CA PRO A 114 19.64 19.56 48.97
C PRO A 114 18.23 19.46 48.38
N ASP A 115 17.62 18.30 48.57
CA ASP A 115 16.40 17.81 47.94
C ASP A 115 15.25 18.83 47.81
N GLY A 116 14.57 18.82 46.65
CA GLY A 116 13.13 19.12 46.58
C GLY A 116 12.66 20.53 46.19
N ALA A 117 13.55 21.49 45.91
CA ALA A 117 13.11 22.80 45.42
C ALA A 117 12.97 22.81 43.89
N CYS A 118 11.81 22.39 43.37
CA CYS A 118 11.46 22.63 41.97
C CYS A 118 11.40 24.14 41.74
N SER A 119 12.35 24.67 41.00
CA SER A 119 12.48 26.11 40.79
C SER A 119 11.55 26.53 39.66
N THR A 120 11.47 25.72 38.60
CA THR A 120 10.71 26.02 37.39
C THR A 120 9.35 25.31 37.32
N LEU A 121 9.22 24.12 37.92
CA LEU A 121 7.99 23.31 37.85
C LEU A 121 7.01 23.50 39.02
N LYS A 122 7.39 24.23 40.07
CA LYS A 122 6.51 24.48 41.23
C LYS A 122 5.20 25.20 40.86
N PRO A 123 5.20 26.21 39.96
CA PRO A 123 3.95 26.80 39.48
C PRO A 123 3.05 25.81 38.72
N ALA A 124 3.63 24.75 38.15
CA ALA A 124 2.92 23.70 37.43
C ALA A 124 2.42 22.56 38.36
N GLY A 125 2.47 22.76 39.68
CA GLY A 125 1.96 21.84 40.69
C GLY A 125 2.93 20.76 41.15
N CYS A 126 4.19 20.79 40.71
CA CYS A 126 5.18 19.79 41.07
C CYS A 126 5.75 19.99 42.48
N ALA A 127 5.75 18.93 43.29
CA ALA A 127 6.28 18.94 44.66
C ALA A 127 7.74 18.52 44.74
N THR A 128 8.11 17.44 44.04
CA THR A 128 9.51 16.99 43.93
C THR A 128 9.86 16.76 42.47
N CYS A 129 11.11 17.02 42.11
CA CYS A 129 11.60 16.91 40.76
C CYS A 129 13.06 16.46 40.76
N SER A 130 13.49 15.89 39.65
CA SER A 130 14.91 15.71 39.33
C SER A 130 15.38 16.77 38.36
N THR A 131 16.65 17.16 38.45
CA THR A 131 17.32 18.06 37.51
C THR A 131 18.23 17.24 36.59
N GLY A 132 18.04 17.35 35.28
CA GLY A 132 18.92 16.76 34.27
C GLY A 132 19.34 17.78 33.20
N ASP A 133 20.13 17.33 32.22
CA ASP A 133 20.67 18.16 31.14
C ASP A 133 19.57 18.80 30.25
N SER A 134 18.35 18.26 30.29
CA SER A 134 17.17 18.72 29.54
C SER A 134 16.18 19.54 30.37
N GLY A 135 16.48 19.85 31.64
CA GLY A 135 15.65 20.62 32.56
C GLY A 135 15.14 19.84 33.77
N GLU A 136 14.17 20.42 34.49
CA GLU A 136 13.50 19.78 35.62
C GLU A 136 12.47 18.74 35.13
N THR A 137 12.40 17.58 35.80
CA THR A 137 11.40 16.52 35.58
C THR A 137 10.61 16.29 36.86
N CYS A 138 9.29 16.35 36.79
CA CYS A 138 8.42 16.16 37.95
C CYS A 138 8.34 14.69 38.38
N LEU A 139 8.53 14.45 39.68
CA LEU A 139 8.52 13.13 40.30
C LEU A 139 7.28 12.94 41.19
N THR A 140 6.77 14.00 41.82
CA THR A 140 5.54 13.96 42.60
C THR A 140 4.75 15.28 42.48
N CYS A 141 3.44 15.20 42.69
CA CYS A 141 2.56 16.36 42.70
C CYS A 141 2.34 16.90 44.11
N THR A 142 2.16 18.22 44.22
CA THR A 142 1.81 18.89 45.49
C THR A 142 0.46 18.42 46.02
N ASP A 143 -0.45 18.13 45.10
CA ASP A 143 -1.71 17.46 45.38
C ASP A 143 -1.57 15.97 45.02
N PRO A 144 -1.64 15.05 46.00
CA PRO A 144 -1.52 13.62 45.75
C PRO A 144 -2.69 13.03 44.96
N GLU A 145 -3.79 13.78 44.76
CA GLU A 145 -4.90 13.34 43.93
C GLU A 145 -4.64 13.49 42.43
N LYS A 146 -3.71 14.38 42.04
CA LYS A 146 -3.39 14.70 40.65
C LYS A 146 -2.44 13.69 40.00
N PHE A 147 -2.49 13.64 38.67
CA PHE A 147 -1.61 12.84 37.84
C PHE A 147 -0.42 13.67 37.36
N ILE A 148 0.75 13.06 37.30
CA ILE A 148 1.89 13.61 36.57
C ILE A 148 1.60 13.49 35.07
N ALA A 149 1.66 14.59 34.33
CA ALA A 149 1.40 14.62 32.88
C ALA A 149 2.41 13.74 32.12
N ALA A 150 2.06 13.27 30.91
CA ALA A 150 2.92 12.34 30.16
C ALA A 150 4.30 12.92 29.80
N ASN A 151 4.41 14.26 29.69
CA ASN A 151 5.67 14.97 29.49
C ASN A 151 6.50 15.17 30.77
N LYS A 152 5.97 14.80 31.94
CA LYS A 152 6.55 14.95 33.28
C LYS A 152 6.95 16.38 33.65
N LYS A 153 6.32 17.41 33.07
CA LYS A 153 6.59 18.83 33.38
C LYS A 153 5.48 19.50 34.18
N SER A 154 4.37 18.81 34.43
CA SER A 154 3.22 19.37 35.16
C SER A 154 2.40 18.30 35.86
N CYS A 155 1.52 18.76 36.75
CA CYS A 155 0.49 17.95 37.38
C CYS A 155 -0.90 18.35 36.90
N GLU A 156 -1.74 17.38 36.57
CA GLU A 156 -3.08 17.56 35.99
C GLU A 156 -4.13 16.71 36.70
N ASP A 157 -5.40 17.10 36.62
CA ASP A 157 -6.48 16.45 37.37
C ASP A 157 -6.80 15.04 36.83
N ALA A 158 -6.56 14.80 35.54
CA ALA A 158 -6.72 13.49 34.88
C ALA A 158 -5.92 13.45 33.57
N CYS A 159 -5.51 12.25 33.15
CA CYS A 159 -4.83 12.05 31.86
C CYS A 159 -5.73 12.47 30.68
N ASN A 160 -5.17 13.24 29.75
CA ASN A 160 -5.88 13.73 28.58
C ASN A 160 -6.07 12.63 27.53
N THR A 161 -7.10 11.81 27.71
CA THR A 161 -7.46 10.74 26.78
C THR A 161 -7.79 11.24 25.36
N SER A 162 -8.28 12.48 25.23
CA SER A 162 -8.53 13.09 23.92
C SER A 162 -7.24 13.53 23.23
N GLY A 163 -6.19 13.82 24.01
CA GLY A 163 -4.83 14.12 23.56
C GLY A 163 -3.94 12.89 23.39
N GLY A 164 -4.47 11.67 23.57
CA GLY A 164 -3.73 10.43 23.39
C GLY A 164 -2.96 9.94 24.63
N GLU A 165 -3.28 10.46 25.82
CA GLU A 165 -2.73 9.97 27.08
C GLU A 165 -3.60 8.87 27.70
N VAL A 166 -2.96 8.00 28.48
CA VAL A 166 -3.58 6.95 29.30
C VAL A 166 -2.90 6.90 30.67
N VAL A 167 -3.59 6.35 31.66
CA VAL A 167 -3.02 6.14 33.00
C VAL A 167 -1.88 5.13 32.91
N ASP A 168 -0.73 5.49 33.50
CA ASP A 168 0.38 4.57 33.67
C ASP A 168 0.28 3.80 34.98
N SER A 169 -0.44 2.68 34.96
CA SER A 169 -0.64 1.83 36.13
C SER A 169 0.64 1.23 36.72
N ALA A 170 1.78 1.35 36.02
CA ALA A 170 3.08 0.86 36.46
C ALA A 170 3.98 1.96 37.03
N ALA A 171 3.52 3.21 37.11
CA ALA A 171 4.32 4.33 37.57
C ALA A 171 4.62 4.21 39.07
N VAL A 172 5.90 4.32 39.42
CA VAL A 172 6.40 4.31 40.80
C VAL A 172 7.21 5.55 41.10
N GLY A 173 7.12 6.04 42.33
CA GLY A 173 7.86 7.18 42.84
C GLY A 173 9.32 6.82 43.20
N PRO A 174 10.10 7.80 43.66
CA PRO A 174 11.50 7.60 44.06
C PRO A 174 11.69 6.61 45.21
N ASP A 175 10.66 6.45 46.04
CA ASP A 175 10.58 5.51 47.16
C ASP A 175 10.06 4.11 46.76
N GLY A 176 9.74 3.91 45.47
CA GLY A 176 9.15 2.69 44.95
C GLY A 176 7.64 2.56 45.20
N SER A 177 7.00 3.55 45.81
CA SER A 177 5.55 3.56 46.04
C SER A 177 4.81 3.84 44.72
N PRO A 178 3.62 3.25 44.48
CA PRO A 178 2.83 3.54 43.30
C PRO A 178 2.37 5.01 43.28
N ILE A 179 2.49 5.65 42.13
CA ILE A 179 2.10 7.06 41.92
C ILE A 179 1.09 7.19 40.77
N LYS A 180 0.36 8.31 40.77
CA LYS A 180 -0.54 8.66 39.66
C LYS A 180 0.24 9.38 38.57
N ALA A 181 0.41 8.72 37.42
CA ALA A 181 1.05 9.32 36.25
C ALA A 181 0.33 8.95 34.96
N CYS A 182 0.55 9.75 33.93
CA CYS A 182 0.06 9.55 32.58
C CYS A 182 1.21 9.14 31.65
N LYS A 183 0.88 8.40 30.60
CA LYS A 183 1.78 8.07 29.48
C LYS A 183 1.04 8.19 28.15
N CYS A 184 1.76 8.32 27.04
CA CYS A 184 1.14 8.26 25.73
C CYS A 184 0.63 6.84 25.42
N ASP A 185 -0.54 6.75 24.80
CA ASP A 185 -1.19 5.51 24.36
C ASP A 185 -0.47 4.94 23.13
N THR A 186 0.59 4.18 23.38
CA THR A 186 1.40 3.55 22.32
C THR A 186 0.61 2.48 21.55
N GLU A 187 -0.41 1.86 22.16
CA GLU A 187 -1.29 0.89 21.48
C GLU A 187 -2.16 1.57 20.41
N LYS A 188 -2.60 2.81 20.66
CA LYS A 188 -3.28 3.65 19.66
C LYS A 188 -2.32 4.48 18.79
N GLY A 189 -1.02 4.25 18.92
CA GLY A 189 0.02 4.86 18.09
C GLY A 189 0.42 6.28 18.51
N TYR A 190 0.22 6.68 19.77
CA TYR A 190 0.68 7.96 20.28
C TYR A 190 2.09 7.86 20.87
N GLN A 191 2.93 8.84 20.57
CA GLN A 191 4.27 9.00 21.15
C GLN A 191 4.49 10.44 21.60
N LEU A 192 5.29 10.63 22.65
CA LEU A 192 5.59 11.95 23.17
C LEU A 192 6.50 12.71 22.18
N GLN A 193 6.04 13.85 21.67
CA GLN A 193 6.82 14.76 20.85
C GLN A 193 6.75 16.17 21.43
N GLY A 194 7.88 16.66 21.93
CA GLY A 194 7.89 17.88 22.73
C GLY A 194 7.08 17.67 24.02
N ASP A 195 6.05 18.49 24.22
CA ASP A 195 5.22 18.48 25.44
C ASP A 195 3.88 17.75 25.28
N ALA A 196 3.59 17.16 24.12
CA ALA A 196 2.31 16.51 23.82
C ALA A 196 2.46 15.10 23.23
N CYS A 197 1.48 14.25 23.49
CA CYS A 197 1.33 12.96 22.81
C CYS A 197 0.82 13.19 21.38
N VAL A 198 1.66 12.90 20.39
CA VAL A 198 1.33 13.03 18.97
C VAL A 198 1.11 11.64 18.39
N LYS A 199 0.05 11.47 17.61
CA LYS A 199 -0.24 10.22 16.92
C LYS A 199 0.80 9.99 15.82
N THR A 200 1.79 9.15 16.08
CA THR A 200 2.78 8.73 15.09
C THR A 200 2.15 7.73 14.12
N GLN A 201 1.99 8.14 12.87
CA GLN A 201 1.53 7.27 11.79
C GLN A 201 2.62 6.24 11.44
N PRO A 202 2.26 5.05 10.92
CA PRO A 202 3.21 4.17 10.25
C PRO A 202 4.00 4.94 9.17
N SER A 203 5.28 4.63 9.02
CA SER A 203 6.16 5.32 8.08
C SER A 203 5.81 5.08 6.59
N ALA A 204 4.93 4.11 6.28
CA ALA A 204 4.56 3.72 4.92
C ALA A 204 3.04 3.72 4.67
N CYS A 205 2.66 4.03 3.43
CA CYS A 205 1.28 3.90 2.93
C CYS A 205 0.89 2.44 2.76
N LYS A 206 -0.36 2.10 3.07
CA LYS A 206 -0.94 0.76 2.92
C LYS A 206 -1.37 0.48 1.47
N THR A 207 -1.75 1.51 0.73
CA THR A 207 -2.16 1.41 -0.67
C THR A 207 -0.98 0.91 -1.51
N GLU A 208 -1.19 -0.18 -2.24
CA GLU A 208 -0.15 -0.80 -3.05
C GLU A 208 0.42 0.19 -4.08
N ASN A 209 1.74 0.24 -4.21
CA ASN A 209 2.46 1.16 -5.11
C ASN A 209 2.25 2.65 -4.82
N CYS A 210 1.77 3.01 -3.62
CA CYS A 210 1.61 4.40 -3.20
C CYS A 210 2.89 4.95 -2.51
N GLN A 211 3.39 6.07 -3.02
CA GLN A 211 4.56 6.77 -2.49
C GLN A 211 4.17 7.77 -1.39
N GLU A 212 3.11 8.56 -1.62
CA GLU A 212 2.64 9.58 -0.69
C GLU A 212 1.12 9.45 -0.51
N CYS A 213 0.65 9.45 0.73
CA CYS A 213 -0.76 9.33 1.08
C CYS A 213 -1.11 10.17 2.32
N THR A 214 -2.39 10.52 2.44
CA THR A 214 -2.98 11.07 3.66
C THR A 214 -3.52 9.94 4.53
N ASN A 215 -3.61 10.16 5.86
CA ASN A 215 -4.13 9.17 6.82
C ASN A 215 -3.41 7.81 6.74
N LYS A 216 -2.07 7.85 6.71
CA LYS A 216 -1.16 6.68 6.58
C LYS A 216 -1.55 5.53 7.52
N GLY A 217 -1.84 4.37 6.95
CA GLY A 217 -2.18 3.17 7.71
C GLY A 217 -3.58 3.17 8.36
N ALA A 218 -4.38 4.23 8.16
CA ALA A 218 -5.78 4.26 8.55
C ALA A 218 -6.68 3.58 7.50
N ALA A 219 -7.94 3.31 7.88
CA ALA A 219 -8.91 2.72 6.97
C ALA A 219 -9.36 3.69 5.85
N ASP A 220 -9.24 4.99 6.10
CA ASP A 220 -9.52 6.11 5.21
C ASP A 220 -8.24 6.69 4.58
N GLU A 221 -7.20 5.86 4.43
CA GLU A 221 -6.00 6.24 3.68
C GLU A 221 -6.33 6.60 2.22
N VAL A 222 -5.78 7.72 1.76
CA VAL A 222 -5.93 8.18 0.38
C VAL A 222 -4.55 8.38 -0.24
N CYS A 223 -4.26 7.63 -1.30
CA CYS A 223 -3.03 7.84 -2.06
C CYS A 223 -3.09 9.17 -2.83
N THR A 224 -2.05 9.97 -2.71
CA THR A 224 -1.90 11.26 -3.40
C THR A 224 -0.86 11.20 -4.50
N LYS A 225 0.07 10.24 -4.43
CA LYS A 225 1.13 10.05 -5.41
C LYS A 225 1.56 8.59 -5.44
N CYS A 226 1.62 8.04 -6.64
CA CYS A 226 2.10 6.68 -6.88
C CYS A 226 3.62 6.66 -7.05
N ASN A 227 4.19 5.46 -6.95
CA ASN A 227 5.57 5.22 -7.35
C ASN A 227 5.81 5.65 -8.81
N PRO A 228 7.04 6.03 -9.21
CA PRO A 228 7.33 6.60 -10.54
C PRO A 228 6.92 5.76 -11.76
N THR A 229 6.69 4.46 -11.57
CA THR A 229 6.26 3.52 -12.63
C THR A 229 4.74 3.33 -12.72
N HIS A 230 3.97 4.07 -11.92
CA HIS A 230 2.53 3.91 -11.75
C HIS A 230 1.80 5.25 -11.89
N TYR A 231 0.52 5.16 -12.21
CA TYR A 231 -0.39 6.28 -12.39
C TYR A 231 -1.48 6.26 -11.33
N LEU A 232 -1.81 7.44 -10.82
CA LEU A 232 -2.90 7.63 -9.87
C LEU A 232 -4.25 7.61 -10.59
N THR A 233 -5.14 6.70 -10.19
CA THR A 233 -6.50 6.60 -10.73
C THR A 233 -7.44 7.64 -10.12
N PRO A 234 -8.63 7.89 -10.72
CA PRO A 234 -9.65 8.75 -10.12
C PRO A 234 -10.09 8.35 -8.69
N THR A 235 -9.92 7.08 -8.33
CA THR A 235 -10.24 6.52 -7.01
C THR A 235 -9.03 6.44 -6.07
N ASN A 236 -7.92 7.11 -6.42
CA ASN A 236 -6.68 7.17 -5.64
C ASN A 236 -5.99 5.81 -5.47
N GLN A 237 -6.04 4.98 -6.50
CA GLN A 237 -5.30 3.72 -6.59
C GLN A 237 -4.11 3.91 -7.52
N CYS A 238 -3.13 3.01 -7.45
CA CYS A 238 -1.95 3.07 -8.30
C CYS A 238 -1.94 1.89 -9.28
N VAL A 239 -2.01 2.20 -10.57
CA VAL A 239 -1.98 1.21 -11.67
C VAL A 239 -0.77 1.46 -12.55
N SER A 240 -0.15 0.39 -13.08
CA SER A 240 0.98 0.52 -14.01
C SER A 240 0.56 1.01 -15.40
N ASP A 241 -0.70 0.78 -15.78
CA ASP A 241 -1.27 1.18 -17.06
C ASP A 241 -2.72 1.67 -16.89
N CYS A 242 -2.96 2.93 -17.25
CA CYS A 242 -4.28 3.55 -17.22
C CYS A 242 -5.27 2.95 -18.21
N THR A 243 -4.81 2.25 -19.26
CA THR A 243 -5.70 1.58 -20.23
C THR A 243 -6.49 0.41 -19.60
N THR A 244 -6.08 -0.04 -18.41
CA THR A 244 -6.87 -0.94 -17.55
C THR A 244 -8.24 -0.33 -17.21
N ILE A 245 -8.33 1.00 -17.19
CA ILE A 245 -9.57 1.75 -17.07
C ILE A 245 -9.98 2.18 -18.48
N LYS A 246 -11.06 1.59 -18.99
CA LYS A 246 -11.52 1.91 -20.34
C LYS A 246 -11.87 3.39 -20.45
N GLY A 247 -11.35 4.04 -21.49
CA GLY A 247 -11.55 5.47 -21.71
C GLY A 247 -10.60 6.37 -20.92
N TYR A 248 -9.49 5.84 -20.40
CA TYR A 248 -8.45 6.63 -19.75
C TYR A 248 -7.08 6.41 -20.41
N TYR A 249 -6.22 7.42 -20.28
CA TYR A 249 -4.82 7.37 -20.69
C TYR A 249 -3.92 7.87 -19.54
N GLY A 250 -2.66 7.43 -19.54
CA GLY A 250 -1.66 7.92 -18.60
C GLY A 250 -1.06 9.22 -19.08
N ASP A 251 -1.18 10.28 -18.28
CA ASP A 251 -0.59 11.58 -18.58
C ASP A 251 0.77 11.75 -17.88
N THR A 252 1.55 12.70 -18.39
CA THR A 252 2.87 13.10 -17.92
C THR A 252 2.94 13.54 -16.46
N ASP A 253 1.79 13.85 -15.83
CA ASP A 253 1.69 14.16 -14.40
C ASP A 253 1.55 12.92 -13.51
N GLY A 254 1.66 11.71 -14.08
CA GLY A 254 1.55 10.45 -13.35
C GLY A 254 0.12 10.14 -12.91
N LYS A 255 -0.88 10.63 -13.65
CA LYS A 255 -2.30 10.39 -13.36
C LYS A 255 -3.03 9.78 -14.57
N CYS A 256 -4.07 9.01 -14.27
CA CYS A 256 -5.00 8.55 -15.29
C CYS A 256 -6.04 9.64 -15.57
N LYS A 257 -6.09 10.11 -16.83
CA LYS A 257 -7.06 11.11 -17.28
C LYS A 257 -8.03 10.52 -18.29
N ALA A 258 -9.27 10.98 -18.23
CA ALA A 258 -10.30 10.56 -19.16
C ALA A 258 -9.95 11.02 -20.58
N CYS A 259 -10.28 10.18 -21.56
CA CYS A 259 -10.18 10.51 -22.97
C CYS A 259 -11.12 11.65 -23.37
N ASN A 260 -10.84 12.27 -24.51
CA ASN A 260 -11.80 13.16 -25.16
C ASN A 260 -13.14 12.42 -25.36
N PRO A 261 -14.30 13.06 -25.12
CA PRO A 261 -15.61 12.41 -25.25
C PRO A 261 -15.93 11.88 -26.66
N GLU A 262 -15.25 12.36 -27.70
CA GLU A 262 -15.36 11.80 -29.05
C GLU A 262 -14.64 10.45 -29.23
N CYS A 263 -13.76 10.07 -28.29
CA CYS A 263 -13.01 8.83 -28.29
C CYS A 263 -13.63 7.80 -27.32
N ALA A 264 -13.65 6.52 -27.72
CA ALA A 264 -13.93 5.43 -26.77
C ALA A 264 -12.67 5.02 -25.99
N GLU A 265 -11.52 5.06 -26.67
CA GLU A 265 -10.18 4.86 -26.12
C GLU A 265 -9.23 5.86 -26.78
N CYS A 266 -8.16 6.24 -26.10
CA CYS A 266 -7.23 7.26 -26.58
C CYS A 266 -5.79 6.96 -26.16
N VAL A 267 -4.86 7.62 -26.84
CA VAL A 267 -3.43 7.68 -26.48
C VAL A 267 -3.04 9.05 -25.92
N GLY A 268 -3.99 9.98 -25.81
CA GLY A 268 -3.78 11.34 -25.33
C GLY A 268 -5.09 12.13 -25.22
N ALA A 269 -4.97 13.39 -24.80
CA ALA A 269 -6.11 14.25 -24.49
C ALA A 269 -6.91 14.73 -25.71
N ALA A 270 -6.29 14.84 -26.88
CA ALA A 270 -6.88 15.49 -28.03
C ALA A 270 -7.87 14.57 -28.78
N ASN A 271 -8.86 15.18 -29.45
CA ASN A 271 -9.87 14.45 -30.24
C ASN A 271 -9.30 13.75 -31.50
N ASN A 272 -8.05 14.01 -31.85
CA ASN A 272 -7.30 13.36 -32.93
C ASN A 272 -6.28 12.33 -32.41
N GLN A 273 -6.34 11.99 -31.12
CA GLN A 273 -5.52 10.98 -30.45
C GLN A 273 -6.37 9.78 -29.99
N CYS A 274 -7.50 9.51 -30.65
CA CYS A 274 -8.32 8.34 -30.37
C CYS A 274 -7.62 7.05 -30.85
N SER A 275 -7.63 5.99 -30.04
CA SER A 275 -7.18 4.64 -30.42
C SER A 275 -8.35 3.69 -30.73
N ALA A 276 -9.55 4.05 -30.29
CA ALA A 276 -10.82 3.44 -30.64
C ALA A 276 -11.95 4.48 -30.61
N CYS A 277 -12.97 4.25 -31.44
CA CYS A 277 -14.12 5.13 -31.54
C CYS A 277 -15.36 4.52 -30.90
N PRO A 278 -16.33 5.34 -30.46
CA PRO A 278 -17.65 4.87 -30.06
C PRO A 278 -18.31 4.04 -31.17
N ALA A 279 -19.22 3.13 -30.78
CA ALA A 279 -19.97 2.34 -31.75
C ALA A 279 -20.72 3.26 -32.73
N GLY A 280 -20.68 2.92 -34.02
CA GLY A 280 -21.25 3.74 -35.09
C GLY A 280 -20.32 4.84 -35.61
N LYS A 281 -19.10 4.97 -35.07
CA LYS A 281 -18.04 5.85 -35.60
C LYS A 281 -16.83 5.05 -36.07
N SER A 282 -16.17 5.53 -37.12
CA SER A 282 -14.96 4.92 -37.69
C SER A 282 -13.70 5.73 -37.32
N LEU A 283 -12.57 5.03 -37.12
CA LEU A 283 -11.30 5.68 -36.79
C LEU A 283 -10.52 6.01 -38.07
N ALA A 284 -10.23 7.29 -38.27
CA ALA A 284 -9.28 7.76 -39.28
C ALA A 284 -7.95 8.09 -38.61
N TYR A 285 -6.92 7.29 -38.87
CA TYR A 285 -5.58 7.53 -38.34
C TYR A 285 -5.01 8.87 -38.81
N SER A 286 -4.45 9.64 -37.88
CA SER A 286 -3.78 10.91 -38.19
C SER A 286 -2.58 10.67 -39.12
N ASN A 287 -1.91 9.54 -38.96
CA ASN A 287 -0.92 9.02 -39.91
C ASN A 287 -0.99 7.49 -39.93
N SER A 288 -1.29 6.91 -41.09
CA SER A 288 -1.43 5.46 -41.28
C SER A 288 -0.14 4.66 -41.05
N MET A 289 1.03 5.32 -41.07
CA MET A 289 2.33 4.72 -40.72
C MET A 289 2.58 4.67 -39.21
N TYR A 290 1.90 5.51 -38.42
CA TYR A 290 2.07 5.61 -36.97
C TYR A 290 0.73 5.44 -36.26
N PRO A 291 0.11 4.25 -36.32
CA PRO A 291 -1.21 4.00 -35.73
C PRO A 291 -1.24 4.21 -34.21
N ASN A 292 -0.08 4.12 -33.55
CA ASN A 292 0.08 4.37 -32.12
C ASN A 292 -0.14 5.83 -31.72
N ASN A 293 -0.09 6.77 -32.67
CA ASN A 293 -0.40 8.18 -32.42
C ASN A 293 -1.91 8.46 -32.38
N GLY A 294 -2.73 7.44 -32.68
CA GLY A 294 -4.16 7.55 -32.73
C GLY A 294 -4.67 8.27 -33.98
N GLY A 295 -5.92 8.70 -33.90
CA GLY A 295 -6.65 9.32 -35.00
C GLY A 295 -7.90 10.04 -34.54
N THR A 296 -8.69 10.47 -35.51
CA THR A 296 -9.97 11.16 -35.29
C THR A 296 -11.13 10.22 -35.55
N CYS A 297 -12.15 10.28 -34.71
CA CYS A 297 -13.39 9.53 -34.91
C CYS A 297 -14.33 10.29 -35.85
N GLY A 298 -14.68 9.66 -36.97
CA GLY A 298 -15.61 10.19 -37.95
C GLY A 298 -16.84 9.28 -38.14
N ASP A 299 -17.67 9.63 -39.13
CA ASP A 299 -18.84 8.83 -39.49
C ASP A 299 -18.44 7.39 -39.85
N ALA A 300 -19.33 6.43 -39.60
CA ALA A 300 -19.22 5.10 -40.18
C ALA A 300 -19.33 5.12 -41.72
N CYS A 301 -19.16 3.96 -42.35
CA CYS A 301 -19.39 3.79 -43.78
C CYS A 301 -20.78 4.28 -44.18
N THR A 302 -20.85 5.06 -45.25
CA THR A 302 -22.09 5.47 -45.90
C THR A 302 -22.02 5.02 -47.36
N VAL A 303 -23.10 4.42 -47.85
CA VAL A 303 -23.20 3.99 -49.25
C VAL A 303 -22.99 5.18 -50.19
N ASP A 304 -22.25 4.96 -51.27
CA ASP A 304 -21.85 5.93 -52.29
C ASP A 304 -20.98 7.10 -51.79
N LYS A 305 -20.51 7.05 -50.53
CA LYS A 305 -19.54 8.01 -49.97
C LYS A 305 -18.13 7.42 -50.00
N ASN A 306 -17.13 8.24 -50.32
CA ASN A 306 -15.71 7.85 -50.35
C ASN A 306 -15.42 6.60 -51.20
N GLY A 307 -16.16 6.40 -52.28
CA GLY A 307 -15.98 5.28 -53.22
C GLY A 307 -16.54 3.94 -52.74
N CYS A 308 -17.21 3.87 -51.59
CA CYS A 308 -17.82 2.62 -51.11
C CYS A 308 -19.19 2.38 -51.73
N LYS A 309 -19.39 1.21 -52.34
CA LYS A 309 -20.67 0.78 -52.91
C LYS A 309 -21.56 0.07 -51.89
N VAL A 310 -20.98 -0.74 -51.00
CA VAL A 310 -21.74 -1.51 -50.00
C VAL A 310 -21.05 -1.41 -48.65
N CYS A 311 -21.80 -0.97 -47.63
CA CYS A 311 -21.38 -0.96 -46.23
C CYS A 311 -21.83 -2.25 -45.54
N GLY A 312 -21.26 -3.39 -45.93
CA GLY A 312 -21.67 -4.71 -45.44
C GLY A 312 -20.80 -5.30 -44.32
N ALA A 313 -19.69 -4.63 -43.96
CA ALA A 313 -18.77 -5.14 -42.95
C ALA A 313 -19.05 -4.49 -41.60
N LYS A 314 -19.76 -5.18 -40.70
CA LYS A 314 -20.02 -4.69 -39.34
C LYS A 314 -18.96 -5.21 -38.37
N ILE A 315 -18.17 -4.30 -37.79
CA ILE A 315 -17.08 -4.63 -36.86
C ILE A 315 -17.16 -3.69 -35.65
N GLY A 316 -17.26 -4.26 -34.44
CA GLY A 316 -17.33 -3.46 -33.21
C GLY A 316 -18.57 -2.56 -33.11
N GLY A 317 -19.64 -2.90 -33.83
CA GLY A 317 -20.84 -2.06 -33.92
C GLY A 317 -20.74 -0.90 -34.91
N THR A 318 -19.64 -0.77 -35.66
CA THR A 318 -19.45 0.23 -36.72
C THR A 318 -19.50 -0.44 -38.09
N ASP A 319 -20.16 0.20 -39.04
CA ASP A 319 -20.22 -0.24 -40.44
C ASP A 319 -19.00 0.23 -41.23
N TYR A 320 -18.41 -0.68 -41.99
CA TYR A 320 -17.24 -0.48 -42.85
C TYR A 320 -17.56 -0.93 -44.28
N CYS A 321 -16.75 -0.45 -45.23
CA CYS A 321 -16.93 -0.83 -46.61
C CYS A 321 -16.63 -2.31 -46.85
N SER A 322 -17.55 -3.03 -47.48
CA SER A 322 -17.39 -4.43 -47.92
C SER A 322 -17.21 -4.55 -49.43
N GLN A 323 -17.56 -3.52 -50.20
CA GLN A 323 -17.41 -3.49 -51.65
C GLN A 323 -17.25 -2.06 -52.16
N CYS A 324 -16.21 -1.84 -52.95
CA CYS A 324 -15.90 -0.57 -53.61
C CYS A 324 -16.67 -0.40 -54.92
N SER A 325 -16.95 0.85 -55.26
CA SER A 325 -17.62 1.24 -56.51
C SER A 325 -16.70 1.03 -57.71
N ASP A 326 -15.42 1.32 -57.54
CA ASP A 326 -14.37 1.02 -58.51
C ASP A 326 -13.97 -0.45 -58.41
N ALA A 327 -14.16 -1.20 -59.50
CA ALA A 327 -13.85 -2.63 -59.57
C ALA A 327 -12.34 -2.94 -59.47
N THR A 328 -11.48 -1.94 -59.63
CA THR A 328 -10.01 -2.05 -59.48
C THR A 328 -9.53 -1.80 -58.04
N GLN A 329 -10.45 -1.43 -57.15
CA GLN A 329 -10.19 -1.20 -55.74
C GLN A 329 -10.77 -2.32 -54.89
N ALA A 330 -10.26 -2.46 -53.67
CA ALA A 330 -10.87 -3.33 -52.66
C ALA A 330 -10.82 -2.64 -51.29
N PRO A 331 -11.70 -3.03 -50.35
CA PRO A 331 -11.64 -2.49 -48.99
C PRO A 331 -10.37 -2.95 -48.27
N LEU A 332 -9.58 -1.98 -47.83
CA LEU A 332 -8.43 -2.15 -46.95
C LEU A 332 -8.74 -1.46 -45.62
N ASN A 333 -8.80 -2.23 -44.54
CA ASN A 333 -9.23 -1.75 -43.22
C ASN A 333 -10.57 -1.00 -43.27
N GLY A 334 -11.48 -1.42 -44.14
CA GLY A 334 -12.81 -0.83 -44.31
C GLY A 334 -12.90 0.39 -45.24
N ASN A 335 -11.77 0.84 -45.84
CA ASN A 335 -11.73 1.95 -46.80
C ASN A 335 -11.34 1.47 -48.19
N CYS A 336 -11.97 2.02 -49.23
CA CYS A 336 -11.65 1.67 -50.60
C CYS A 336 -10.25 2.14 -51.00
N THR A 337 -9.40 1.20 -51.39
CA THR A 337 -8.00 1.44 -51.72
C THR A 337 -7.63 0.73 -53.02
N ALA A 338 -6.83 1.41 -53.85
CA ALA A 338 -6.28 0.81 -55.07
C ALA A 338 -5.30 -0.32 -54.73
N ASN A 339 -5.52 -1.49 -55.30
CA ASN A 339 -4.68 -2.68 -55.09
C ASN A 339 -3.45 -2.64 -56.02
N THR A 340 -2.57 -1.67 -55.81
CA THR A 340 -1.34 -1.47 -56.63
C THR A 340 -0.14 -2.28 -56.12
N ARG A 341 1.09 -1.98 -56.58
CA ARG A 341 2.35 -2.78 -56.52
C ARG A 341 2.61 -3.63 -55.25
N ALA A 342 2.13 -3.24 -54.07
CA ALA A 342 2.07 -4.10 -52.88
C ALA A 342 0.61 -4.57 -52.67
N ALA A 343 0.20 -5.60 -53.43
CA ALA A 343 -1.18 -6.03 -53.47
C ALA A 343 -1.61 -6.64 -52.12
N PHE A 344 -2.40 -5.91 -51.34
CA PHE A 344 -2.99 -6.43 -50.09
C PHE A 344 -4.09 -7.47 -50.36
N CYS A 345 -4.65 -7.45 -51.56
CA CYS A 345 -5.65 -8.41 -52.03
C CYS A 345 -5.07 -9.24 -53.18
N THR A 346 -4.95 -10.55 -53.00
CA THR A 346 -4.39 -11.45 -54.03
C THR A 346 -5.44 -11.90 -55.03
N LYS A 347 -6.73 -11.92 -54.64
CA LYS A 347 -7.86 -12.18 -55.54
C LYS A 347 -8.97 -11.18 -55.29
N MET A 348 -9.31 -10.41 -56.33
CA MET A 348 -10.40 -9.42 -56.31
C MET A 348 -11.60 -9.92 -57.12
N GLY A 349 -12.79 -9.54 -56.70
CA GLY A 349 -14.03 -9.70 -57.45
C GLY A 349 -14.87 -8.43 -57.33
N THR A 350 -15.20 -7.79 -58.47
CA THR A 350 -16.10 -6.62 -58.58
C THR A 350 -16.05 -5.62 -57.41
N GLY A 351 -14.85 -5.11 -57.06
CA GLY A 351 -14.70 -4.12 -55.99
C GLY A 351 -14.57 -4.68 -54.57
N ALA A 352 -14.53 -6.00 -54.40
CA ALA A 352 -14.32 -6.69 -53.12
C ALA A 352 -13.11 -7.63 -53.21
N CYS A 353 -12.51 -7.92 -52.06
CA CYS A 353 -11.46 -8.93 -51.95
C CYS A 353 -12.04 -10.30 -51.59
N THR A 354 -11.53 -11.37 -52.20
CA THR A 354 -11.89 -12.76 -51.89
C THR A 354 -10.72 -13.57 -51.35
N GLN A 355 -9.49 -13.07 -51.47
CA GLN A 355 -8.31 -13.64 -50.84
C GLN A 355 -7.31 -12.53 -50.54
N CYS A 356 -6.91 -12.39 -49.28
CA CYS A 356 -5.94 -11.37 -48.86
C CYS A 356 -4.51 -11.88 -48.95
N ALA A 357 -3.56 -10.95 -49.03
CA ALA A 357 -2.14 -11.23 -48.94
C ALA A 357 -1.72 -11.53 -47.49
N ASP A 358 -0.48 -12.00 -47.33
CA ASP A 358 0.11 -12.23 -46.02
C ASP A 358 0.15 -10.94 -45.18
N GLY A 359 -0.13 -11.07 -43.89
CA GLY A 359 -0.27 -9.93 -42.96
C GLY A 359 -1.68 -9.33 -42.89
N TYR A 360 -2.62 -9.83 -43.69
CA TYR A 360 -4.02 -9.42 -43.67
C TYR A 360 -4.94 -10.61 -43.43
N PHE A 361 -6.12 -10.36 -42.86
CA PHE A 361 -7.21 -11.33 -42.85
C PHE A 361 -8.44 -10.82 -43.58
N LEU A 362 -9.14 -11.74 -44.24
CA LEU A 362 -10.34 -11.52 -45.01
C LEU A 362 -11.53 -11.52 -44.07
N LYS A 363 -12.35 -10.48 -44.17
CA LYS A 363 -13.67 -10.44 -43.53
C LYS A 363 -14.62 -9.62 -44.39
N ASP A 364 -15.82 -10.14 -44.65
CA ASP A 364 -16.89 -9.40 -45.34
C ASP A 364 -16.43 -8.63 -46.59
N GLY A 365 -15.64 -9.26 -47.46
CA GLY A 365 -15.16 -8.66 -48.72
C GLY A 365 -14.00 -7.66 -48.60
N GLY A 366 -13.43 -7.46 -47.41
CA GLY A 366 -12.28 -6.59 -47.17
C GLY A 366 -11.09 -7.31 -46.54
N CYS A 367 -9.90 -6.70 -46.67
CA CYS A 367 -8.68 -7.14 -46.01
C CYS A 367 -8.34 -6.24 -44.83
N TYR A 368 -8.08 -6.85 -43.67
CA TYR A 368 -7.87 -6.15 -42.41
C TYR A 368 -6.55 -6.55 -41.77
N GLN A 369 -5.89 -5.59 -41.16
CA GLN A 369 -4.66 -5.82 -40.41
C GLN A 369 -4.97 -6.08 -38.93
N THR A 370 -4.15 -6.89 -38.27
CA THR A 370 -4.35 -7.27 -36.86
C THR A 370 -3.77 -6.26 -35.86
N ASP A 371 -2.96 -5.31 -36.32
CA ASP A 371 -2.26 -4.31 -35.50
C ASP A 371 -3.04 -2.98 -35.35
N ARG A 372 -4.17 -2.83 -36.06
CA ARG A 372 -4.90 -1.56 -36.16
C ARG A 372 -6.39 -1.74 -36.30
N GLN A 373 -7.13 -0.67 -36.05
CA GLN A 373 -8.57 -0.63 -36.24
C GLN A 373 -8.94 -0.68 -37.74
N PRO A 374 -10.05 -1.33 -38.09
CA PRO A 374 -10.93 -2.10 -37.21
C PRO A 374 -10.48 -3.54 -36.99
N GLY A 375 -9.48 -4.02 -37.73
CA GLY A 375 -9.11 -5.43 -37.76
C GLY A 375 -8.66 -6.02 -36.42
N LYS A 376 -7.97 -5.23 -35.59
CA LYS A 376 -7.53 -5.63 -34.25
C LYS A 376 -8.67 -6.03 -33.30
N GLN A 377 -9.90 -5.58 -33.57
CA GLN A 377 -11.09 -5.98 -32.80
C GLN A 377 -11.60 -7.38 -33.13
N VAL A 378 -11.20 -7.91 -34.29
CA VAL A 378 -11.65 -9.22 -34.77
C VAL A 378 -10.56 -10.25 -34.58
N CYS A 379 -9.32 -9.91 -34.96
CA CYS A 379 -8.25 -10.86 -35.09
C CYS A 379 -6.94 -10.35 -34.48
N SER A 380 -6.32 -11.18 -33.64
CA SER A 380 -5.00 -10.93 -33.05
C SER A 380 -3.88 -11.59 -33.83
N SER A 381 -4.15 -12.67 -34.58
CA SER A 381 -3.18 -13.26 -35.51
C SER A 381 -3.84 -13.85 -36.76
N ALA A 382 -3.29 -13.54 -37.93
CA ALA A 382 -3.73 -14.05 -39.23
C ALA A 382 -2.80 -15.15 -39.75
N GLN A 383 -3.32 -16.08 -40.56
CA GLN A 383 -2.57 -17.18 -41.17
C GLN A 383 -2.16 -16.82 -42.61
N GLY A 384 -0.87 -16.95 -42.92
CA GLY A 384 -0.33 -16.70 -44.27
C GLY A 384 -0.87 -17.68 -45.31
N GLY A 385 -1.02 -17.22 -46.55
CA GLY A 385 -1.44 -17.97 -47.74
C GLY A 385 -2.90 -17.76 -48.16
N ASN A 386 -3.83 -17.59 -47.22
CA ASN A 386 -5.27 -17.40 -47.51
C ASN A 386 -5.88 -16.17 -46.82
N GLY A 387 -5.09 -15.48 -45.98
CA GLY A 387 -5.55 -14.34 -45.20
C GLY A 387 -6.76 -14.69 -44.34
N LYS A 388 -6.70 -15.76 -43.55
CA LYS A 388 -7.77 -16.10 -42.60
C LYS A 388 -7.35 -15.71 -41.19
N CYS A 389 -8.30 -15.32 -40.35
CA CYS A 389 -7.99 -15.16 -38.93
C CYS A 389 -7.65 -16.52 -38.32
N ARG A 390 -6.61 -16.58 -37.49
CA ARG A 390 -6.21 -17.78 -36.74
C ARG A 390 -6.61 -17.68 -35.29
N THR A 391 -6.31 -16.53 -34.69
CA THR A 391 -6.66 -16.24 -33.29
C THR A 391 -7.48 -14.98 -33.24
N CYS A 392 -8.65 -15.10 -32.65
CA CYS A 392 -9.59 -14.01 -32.49
C CYS A 392 -9.10 -13.02 -31.44
N ALA A 393 -9.55 -11.77 -31.53
CA ALA A 393 -9.20 -10.73 -30.55
C ALA A 393 -9.68 -11.07 -29.14
N ASN A 394 -10.76 -11.85 -29.02
CA ASN A 394 -11.28 -12.37 -27.76
C ASN A 394 -10.56 -13.63 -27.23
N GLY A 395 -9.45 -14.03 -27.87
CA GLY A 395 -8.61 -15.16 -27.45
C GLY A 395 -9.07 -16.54 -27.93
N LEU A 396 -10.21 -16.65 -28.61
CA LEU A 396 -10.66 -17.92 -29.20
C LEU A 396 -9.83 -18.30 -30.43
N ALA A 397 -9.77 -19.61 -30.70
CA ALA A 397 -9.34 -20.10 -32.01
C ALA A 397 -10.43 -19.79 -33.05
N ALA A 398 -10.02 -19.24 -34.19
CA ALA A 398 -10.95 -19.00 -35.30
C ALA A 398 -11.31 -20.32 -35.98
N SER A 399 -12.58 -20.48 -36.36
CA SER A 399 -13.06 -21.59 -37.17
C SER A 399 -13.19 -21.13 -38.62
N ASP A 400 -12.34 -21.66 -39.50
CA ASP A 400 -12.27 -21.28 -40.91
C ASP A 400 -12.11 -19.77 -41.19
N GLY A 401 -11.49 -19.03 -40.26
CA GLY A 401 -11.32 -17.57 -40.33
C GLY A 401 -12.40 -16.78 -39.61
N ASN A 402 -13.47 -17.42 -39.15
CA ASN A 402 -14.56 -16.80 -38.40
C ASN A 402 -14.33 -16.91 -36.89
N CYS A 403 -14.66 -15.82 -36.19
CA CYS A 403 -14.53 -15.71 -34.75
C CYS A 403 -15.88 -15.89 -34.06
N GLY A 404 -15.94 -16.84 -33.12
CA GLY A 404 -17.07 -16.95 -32.20
C GLY A 404 -17.06 -15.80 -31.19
N GLU A 405 -18.21 -15.55 -30.56
CA GLU A 405 -18.35 -14.52 -29.53
C GLU A 405 -18.28 -15.13 -28.13
N CYS A 406 -17.68 -14.40 -27.19
CA CYS A 406 -17.72 -14.77 -25.78
C CYS A 406 -19.08 -14.42 -25.17
N HIS A 407 -19.36 -14.94 -23.99
CA HIS A 407 -20.49 -14.46 -23.19
C HIS A 407 -20.36 -12.92 -22.99
N PRO A 408 -21.45 -12.13 -22.99
CA PRO A 408 -21.38 -10.66 -22.94
C PRO A 408 -20.64 -10.07 -21.73
N THR A 409 -20.47 -10.85 -20.65
CA THR A 409 -19.70 -10.45 -19.46
C THR A 409 -18.20 -10.67 -19.59
N CYS A 410 -17.74 -11.39 -20.62
CA CYS A 410 -16.32 -11.65 -20.86
C CYS A 410 -15.75 -10.68 -21.91
N ALA A 411 -14.51 -10.25 -21.72
CA ALA A 411 -13.72 -9.64 -22.78
C ALA A 411 -12.95 -10.70 -23.58
N THR A 412 -12.41 -11.72 -22.90
CA THR A 412 -11.81 -12.90 -23.52
C THR A 412 -12.33 -14.18 -22.88
N CYS A 413 -12.32 -15.28 -23.63
CA CYS A 413 -12.86 -16.55 -23.17
C CYS A 413 -12.10 -17.74 -23.76
N SER A 414 -12.21 -18.91 -23.10
CA SER A 414 -11.70 -20.18 -23.63
C SER A 414 -12.74 -20.95 -24.44
N ALA A 415 -14.02 -20.63 -24.28
CA ALA A 415 -15.13 -21.19 -25.04
C ALA A 415 -16.17 -20.11 -25.37
N ALA A 416 -16.72 -20.19 -26.59
CA ALA A 416 -17.73 -19.24 -27.06
C ALA A 416 -19.03 -19.36 -26.25
N GLY A 417 -19.67 -18.22 -25.96
CA GLY A 417 -20.98 -18.13 -25.29
C GLY A 417 -21.07 -18.58 -23.82
N ALA A 418 -20.05 -19.24 -23.28
CA ALA A 418 -20.07 -19.80 -21.92
C ALA A 418 -19.62 -18.76 -20.86
N ALA A 419 -20.48 -18.48 -19.88
CA ALA A 419 -20.27 -17.44 -18.86
C ALA A 419 -19.21 -17.80 -17.82
N GLU A 420 -19.00 -19.09 -17.58
CA GLU A 420 -18.02 -19.68 -16.69
C GLU A 420 -16.64 -19.88 -17.35
N LYS A 421 -16.55 -19.59 -18.64
CA LYS A 421 -15.34 -19.74 -19.47
C LYS A 421 -14.68 -18.41 -19.81
N CYS A 422 -14.95 -17.35 -19.04
CA CYS A 422 -14.25 -16.08 -19.19
C CYS A 422 -12.81 -16.19 -18.69
N ARG A 423 -11.86 -15.70 -19.49
CA ARG A 423 -10.48 -15.49 -19.09
C ARG A 423 -10.30 -14.08 -18.54
N THR A 424 -10.81 -13.08 -19.26
CA THR A 424 -10.89 -11.68 -18.80
C THR A 424 -12.32 -11.17 -18.89
N CYS A 425 -12.65 -10.17 -18.07
CA CYS A 425 -13.99 -9.64 -17.96
C CYS A 425 -14.20 -8.40 -18.82
N ALA A 426 -15.43 -8.23 -19.30
CA ALA A 426 -15.84 -7.01 -19.97
C ALA A 426 -15.79 -5.81 -19.00
N THR A 427 -15.73 -4.60 -19.54
CA THR A 427 -15.72 -3.37 -18.74
C THR A 427 -16.89 -3.33 -17.74
N GLY A 428 -16.60 -2.99 -16.48
CA GLY A 428 -17.59 -2.99 -15.39
C GLY A 428 -17.83 -4.35 -14.75
N TYR A 429 -17.05 -5.37 -15.15
CA TYR A 429 -17.05 -6.70 -14.54
C TYR A 429 -15.65 -7.10 -14.08
N TYR A 430 -15.59 -7.97 -13.06
CA TYR A 430 -14.34 -8.50 -12.50
C TYR A 430 -14.45 -10.01 -12.23
N LYS A 431 -13.29 -10.65 -12.06
CA LYS A 431 -13.17 -12.06 -11.64
C LYS A 431 -12.39 -12.11 -10.33
N GLU A 432 -12.88 -12.83 -9.33
CA GLU A 432 -12.26 -12.87 -7.97
C GLU A 432 -10.80 -13.32 -8.01
N ASN A 433 -10.47 -14.28 -8.87
CA ASN A 433 -9.09 -14.67 -9.16
C ASN A 433 -8.62 -13.88 -10.39
N ALA A 434 -7.73 -12.91 -10.22
CA ALA A 434 -7.22 -12.04 -11.29
C ALA A 434 -6.37 -12.78 -12.37
N ASP A 435 -6.33 -14.11 -12.34
CA ASP A 435 -5.57 -14.93 -13.28
C ASP A 435 -6.27 -15.00 -14.65
N SER A 436 -5.66 -14.39 -15.67
CA SER A 436 -6.16 -14.41 -17.05
C SER A 436 -5.99 -15.75 -17.76
N SER A 437 -5.31 -16.72 -17.13
CA SER A 437 -5.07 -18.07 -17.66
C SER A 437 -6.15 -19.06 -17.26
N ALA A 438 -6.86 -18.78 -16.15
CA ALA A 438 -7.91 -19.62 -15.62
C ALA A 438 -9.30 -19.17 -16.11
N ASP A 439 -10.18 -20.15 -16.36
CA ASP A 439 -11.59 -19.90 -16.60
C ASP A 439 -12.30 -19.45 -15.32
N GLY A 440 -13.29 -18.56 -15.45
CA GLY A 440 -14.21 -18.28 -14.36
C GLY A 440 -15.33 -17.31 -14.74
N THR A 441 -16.24 -17.09 -13.81
CA THR A 441 -17.40 -16.20 -13.99
C THR A 441 -17.04 -14.75 -13.67
N CYS A 442 -17.48 -13.83 -14.53
CA CYS A 442 -17.36 -12.39 -14.32
C CYS A 442 -18.57 -11.83 -13.55
N LYS A 443 -18.31 -11.13 -12.44
CA LYS A 443 -19.31 -10.47 -11.59
C LYS A 443 -19.27 -8.96 -11.80
N ARG A 444 -20.38 -8.26 -11.60
CA ARG A 444 -20.44 -6.81 -11.85
C ARG A 444 -19.74 -6.03 -10.74
N CYS A 445 -18.99 -4.99 -11.07
CA CYS A 445 -18.29 -4.16 -10.08
C CYS A 445 -19.23 -3.57 -9.03
N SER A 446 -20.40 -3.08 -9.46
CA SER A 446 -21.42 -2.47 -8.62
C SER A 446 -22.04 -3.42 -7.58
N GLU A 447 -21.98 -4.74 -7.81
CA GLU A 447 -22.48 -5.75 -6.86
C GLU A 447 -21.57 -5.86 -5.63
N LYS A 448 -20.26 -5.66 -5.82
CA LYS A 448 -19.26 -5.74 -4.76
C LYS A 448 -18.99 -4.39 -4.11
N ILE A 449 -18.92 -3.34 -4.93
CA ILE A 449 -18.64 -1.96 -4.50
C ILE A 449 -19.75 -1.08 -5.05
N PRO A 450 -20.74 -0.69 -4.23
CA PRO A 450 -21.82 0.20 -4.67
C PRO A 450 -21.26 1.49 -5.28
N GLY A 451 -21.80 1.91 -6.44
CA GLY A 451 -21.33 3.10 -7.17
C GLY A 451 -20.01 2.93 -7.93
N CYS A 452 -19.46 1.71 -8.02
CA CYS A 452 -18.26 1.45 -8.81
C CYS A 452 -18.58 1.10 -10.25
N LYS A 453 -18.08 1.92 -11.18
CA LYS A 453 -18.27 1.77 -12.64
C LYS A 453 -17.24 0.83 -13.24
N GLN A 454 -15.97 0.95 -12.84
CA GLN A 454 -14.88 0.09 -13.30
C GLN A 454 -14.04 -0.37 -12.10
N CYS A 455 -13.68 -1.64 -12.07
CA CYS A 455 -12.94 -2.24 -10.96
C CYS A 455 -11.94 -3.28 -11.46
N THR A 456 -10.99 -3.62 -10.60
CA THR A 456 -10.03 -4.69 -10.83
C THR A 456 -9.89 -5.57 -9.58
N SER A 457 -9.39 -6.79 -9.76
CA SER A 457 -9.06 -7.68 -8.65
C SER A 457 -7.57 -7.56 -8.34
N SER A 458 -7.24 -7.35 -7.07
CA SER A 458 -5.87 -7.36 -6.58
C SER A 458 -5.36 -8.79 -6.42
N SER A 459 -4.04 -8.93 -6.35
CA SER A 459 -3.34 -10.20 -6.05
C SER A 459 -3.70 -10.79 -4.69
N ALA A 460 -4.24 -9.98 -3.77
CA ALA A 460 -4.75 -10.39 -2.47
C ALA A 460 -6.22 -10.88 -2.50
N GLY A 461 -6.83 -10.98 -3.69
CA GLY A 461 -8.23 -11.40 -3.86
C GLY A 461 -9.25 -10.33 -3.46
N SER A 462 -8.82 -9.09 -3.22
CA SER A 462 -9.72 -7.96 -2.95
C SER A 462 -10.10 -7.26 -4.26
N VAL A 463 -11.34 -6.78 -4.35
CA VAL A 463 -11.81 -6.01 -5.51
C VAL A 463 -11.61 -4.54 -5.20
N VAL A 464 -11.01 -3.81 -6.13
CA VAL A 464 -10.65 -2.42 -6.00
C VAL A 464 -11.37 -1.62 -7.07
N CYS A 465 -12.01 -0.52 -6.68
CA CYS A 465 -12.65 0.38 -7.63
C CYS A 465 -11.63 1.29 -8.28
N LEU A 466 -11.67 1.44 -9.60
CA LEU A 466 -10.79 2.31 -10.40
C LEU A 466 -11.51 3.57 -10.90
N GLU A 467 -12.83 3.49 -11.09
CA GLU A 467 -13.68 4.61 -11.49
C GLU A 467 -15.04 4.50 -10.79
N SER A 468 -15.48 5.57 -10.13
CA SER A 468 -16.80 5.69 -9.50
C SER A 468 -17.80 6.36 -10.45
N GLU A 469 -19.09 6.08 -10.26
CA GLU A 469 -20.15 6.82 -10.95
C GLU A 469 -20.14 8.30 -10.53
N ALA A 470 -20.26 9.22 -11.49
CA ALA A 470 -20.24 10.65 -11.23
C ALA A 470 -21.43 11.04 -10.34
N GLY A 471 -21.14 11.46 -9.10
CA GLY A 471 -22.16 11.85 -8.10
C GLY A 471 -21.99 11.22 -6.72
N THR A 472 -21.18 10.18 -6.57
CA THR A 472 -20.83 9.59 -5.27
C THR A 472 -19.38 9.91 -4.90
N GLY A 473 -19.15 11.12 -4.40
CA GLY A 473 -17.89 11.50 -3.77
C GLY A 473 -17.67 10.70 -2.49
N GLY A 474 -16.63 9.86 -2.49
CA GLY A 474 -16.19 9.13 -1.30
C GLY A 474 -15.52 7.82 -1.66
N SER A 475 -14.18 7.84 -1.74
CA SER A 475 -13.39 6.62 -1.70
C SER A 475 -13.60 5.95 -0.35
N THR A 476 -14.51 4.98 -0.26
CA THR A 476 -14.50 4.01 0.81
C THR A 476 -13.65 2.83 0.34
N ASN A 477 -12.35 2.91 0.56
CA ASN A 477 -11.47 1.73 0.59
C ASN A 477 -11.91 0.83 1.77
N LYS A 478 -13.01 0.12 1.62
CA LYS A 478 -13.40 -0.95 2.56
C LYS A 478 -12.69 -2.23 2.14
N SER A 479 -11.44 -2.38 2.59
CA SER A 479 -10.85 -3.71 2.72
C SER A 479 -11.80 -4.56 3.58
N GLY A 480 -12.27 -5.66 2.98
CA GLY A 480 -13.13 -6.71 3.54
C GLY A 480 -13.68 -6.50 4.96
N LEU A 481 -14.98 -6.19 5.05
CA LEU A 481 -15.94 -6.77 6.00
C LEU A 481 -17.34 -6.31 5.58
N SER A 482 -18.24 -7.28 5.45
CA SER A 482 -19.65 -7.11 5.06
C SER A 482 -20.31 -6.01 5.90
N THR A 483 -20.74 -4.92 5.26
CA THR A 483 -21.49 -3.84 5.94
C THR A 483 -22.98 -4.21 6.10
N GLY A 484 -23.30 -5.51 6.17
CA GLY A 484 -24.66 -6.03 6.35
C GLY A 484 -25.17 -6.05 7.80
N ALA A 485 -24.46 -5.45 8.77
CA ALA A 485 -24.85 -5.50 10.19
C ALA A 485 -24.88 -4.15 10.94
N ILE A 486 -24.40 -3.04 10.36
CA ILE A 486 -24.15 -1.79 11.14
C ILE A 486 -25.08 -0.63 10.72
N ALA A 487 -26.07 -0.87 9.86
CA ALA A 487 -27.14 0.10 9.57
C ALA A 487 -28.49 -0.22 10.25
N GLY A 488 -28.54 -1.21 11.15
CA GLY A 488 -29.74 -1.55 11.93
C GLY A 488 -29.73 -1.07 13.39
N ILE A 489 -28.55 -0.74 13.95
CA ILE A 489 -28.42 -0.50 15.39
C ILE A 489 -28.69 0.97 15.76
N ALA A 490 -28.38 1.92 14.89
CA ALA A 490 -28.61 3.35 15.18
C ALA A 490 -30.12 3.71 15.22
N VAL A 491 -30.94 3.11 14.35
CA VAL A 491 -32.39 3.35 14.34
C VAL A 491 -33.09 2.60 15.47
N ALA A 492 -32.65 1.38 15.80
CA ALA A 492 -33.21 0.62 16.91
C ALA A 492 -32.95 1.31 18.27
N VAL A 493 -31.77 1.87 18.50
CA VAL A 493 -31.47 2.59 19.75
C VAL A 493 -32.30 3.88 19.85
N ILE A 494 -32.49 4.63 18.76
CA ILE A 494 -33.34 5.84 18.79
C ILE A 494 -34.81 5.49 19.03
N ILE A 495 -35.33 4.40 18.45
CA ILE A 495 -36.71 3.95 18.70
C ILE A 495 -36.86 3.44 20.14
N VAL A 496 -35.88 2.70 20.66
CA VAL A 496 -35.92 2.19 22.04
C VAL A 496 -35.81 3.33 23.05
N VAL A 497 -34.88 4.27 22.87
CA VAL A 497 -34.72 5.43 23.77
C VAL A 497 -35.91 6.38 23.63
N GLY A 498 -36.39 6.66 22.42
CA GLY A 498 -37.58 7.48 22.18
C GLY A 498 -38.85 6.85 22.76
N GLY A 499 -39.01 5.54 22.65
CA GLY A 499 -40.10 4.77 23.25
C GLY A 499 -40.04 4.75 24.77
N LEU A 500 -38.85 4.60 25.37
CA LEU A 500 -38.65 4.63 26.82
C LEU A 500 -38.95 6.01 27.41
N VAL A 501 -38.48 7.08 26.77
CA VAL A 501 -38.74 8.46 27.20
C VAL A 501 -40.22 8.82 27.05
N GLY A 502 -40.87 8.40 25.96
CA GLY A 502 -42.30 8.58 25.76
C GLY A 502 -43.15 7.82 26.78
N PHE A 503 -42.79 6.57 27.07
CA PHE A 503 -43.46 5.75 28.09
C PHE A 503 -43.28 6.32 29.51
N LEU A 504 -42.08 6.81 29.85
CA LEU A 504 -41.83 7.45 31.15
C LEU A 504 -42.60 8.77 31.28
N CYS A 505 -42.66 9.61 30.24
CA CYS A 505 -43.47 10.83 30.26
C CYS A 505 -44.96 10.52 30.44
N TRP A 506 -45.49 9.53 29.72
CA TRP A 506 -46.88 9.10 29.87
C TRP A 506 -47.15 8.52 31.26
N TRP A 507 -46.25 7.69 31.78
CA TRP A 507 -46.39 7.07 33.10
C TRP A 507 -46.40 8.12 34.23
N PHE A 508 -45.51 9.12 34.19
CA PHE A 508 -45.48 10.17 35.21
C PHE A 508 -46.63 11.18 35.09
N LEU A 509 -47.08 11.49 33.87
CA LEU A 509 -48.16 12.47 33.66
C LEU A 509 -49.56 11.87 33.85
N CYS A 510 -49.79 10.61 33.48
CA CYS A 510 -51.11 9.99 33.55
C CYS A 510 -51.37 9.20 34.83
N ARG A 511 -50.34 8.79 35.58
CA ARG A 511 -50.51 8.07 36.85
C ARG A 511 -50.72 9.00 38.06
N GLY A 512 -50.56 10.31 37.88
CA GLY A 512 -50.86 11.32 38.91
C GLY A 512 -52.31 11.78 38.97
N LYS A 513 -53.22 11.16 38.19
CA LYS A 513 -54.63 11.55 38.12
C LYS A 513 -55.58 10.35 38.08
N ALA A 514 -55.28 9.34 38.90
CA ALA A 514 -56.20 8.27 39.28
C ALA A 514 -56.21 8.17 40.81
#